data_AF-A0A1R1LCN2-F1
#
_entry.id   AF-A0A1R1LCN2-F1
#
_cell.length_a   1.000
_cell.length_b   1.000
_cell.length_c   1.000
_cell.angle_alpha   90.00
_cell.angle_beta   90.00
_cell.angle_gamma   90.00
#
_symmetry.space_group_name_H-M   'P 1'
#
loop_
_entity.id
_entity.type
_entity.pdbx_description
1 polymer ?
#
loop_
_entity_poly.entity_id
_entity_poly.type
_entity_poly.pdbx_seq_one_letter_code
_entity_poly.pdbx_strand_id
1 'polypeptide(L)'
;MNQHLSAFLKSEYQRNYRRFEDHYTKGESANNALKQAKASRIWIVGVLALLFSMHSEFYLGVGAGLIGAYFYQIVSAYMKRAQAEDVVEEVERWFKSKGVILQGKTAFLKDDDQLENPVDLFQDRIYQ
;
A
#
# COMPACT_ATOMS: atom_id res chain seq x y z
N MET A 1 22.08 2.92 26.82
CA MET A 1 21.99 4.38 26.62
C MET A 1 20.54 4.66 26.26
N ASN A 2 19.75 5.29 27.13
CA ASN A 2 18.31 5.46 26.88
C ASN A 2 18.13 6.61 25.88
N GLN A 3 18.01 6.27 24.59
CA GLN A 3 17.67 7.26 23.57
C GLN A 3 16.20 7.63 23.75
N HIS A 4 15.96 8.88 24.12
CA HIS A 4 14.62 9.44 24.18
C HIS A 4 14.36 10.25 22.90
N LEU A 5 13.15 10.15 22.38
CA LEU A 5 12.70 10.96 21.25
C LEU A 5 12.45 12.39 21.75
N SER A 6 12.68 13.37 20.88
CA SER A 6 12.40 14.77 21.23
C SER A 6 10.92 14.97 21.55
N ALA A 7 10.62 15.48 22.75
CA ALA A 7 9.25 15.79 23.19
C ALA A 7 8.56 16.84 22.30
N PHE A 8 9.31 17.78 21.72
CA PHE A 8 8.77 18.78 20.78
C PHE A 8 8.15 18.13 19.54
N LEU A 9 8.69 17.01 19.08
CA LEU A 9 8.25 16.32 17.86
C LEU A 9 7.16 15.27 18.11
N LYS A 10 6.73 15.06 19.36
CA LYS A 10 5.75 14.02 19.74
C LYS A 10 4.51 14.04 18.86
N SER A 11 3.91 15.20 18.66
CA SER A 11 2.70 15.36 17.84
C SER A 11 2.94 14.98 16.38
N GLU A 12 4.14 15.26 15.84
CA GLU A 12 4.53 14.88 14.48
C GLU A 12 4.74 13.38 14.34
N TYR A 13 5.41 12.74 15.30
CA TYR A 13 5.57 11.28 15.32
C TYR A 13 4.22 10.59 15.31
N GLN A 14 3.30 11.00 16.19
CA GLN A 14 1.97 10.42 16.29
C GLN A 14 1.14 10.65 15.02
N ARG A 15 1.18 11.85 14.44
CA ARG A 15 0.49 12.18 13.19
C ARG A 15 1.02 11.37 12.02
N ASN A 16 2.34 11.29 11.88
CA ASN A 16 2.98 10.53 10.81
C ASN A 16 2.77 9.02 10.98
N TYR A 17 2.77 8.51 12.22
CA TYR A 17 2.46 7.11 12.47
C TYR A 17 1.02 6.76 12.08
N ARG A 18 0.03 7.61 12.41
CA ARG A 18 -1.36 7.39 11.94
C ARG A 18 -1.45 7.43 10.41
N ARG A 19 -0.79 8.40 9.77
CA ARG A 19 -0.70 8.47 8.30
C ARG A 19 -0.09 7.19 7.72
N PHE A 20 0.99 6.69 8.33
CA PHE A 20 1.62 5.43 7.95
C PHE A 20 0.63 4.27 8.06
N GLU A 21 -0.03 4.10 9.20
CA GLU A 21 -0.92 2.95 9.45
C GLU A 21 -2.10 2.91 8.47
N ASP A 22 -2.71 4.08 8.21
CA ASP A 22 -3.79 4.23 7.24
C ASP A 22 -3.34 3.81 5.83
N HIS A 23 -2.17 4.29 5.40
CA HIS A 23 -1.65 4.01 4.07
C HIS A 23 -1.10 2.59 3.92
N TYR A 24 -0.51 2.02 4.98
CA TYR A 24 -0.10 0.63 5.03
C TYR A 24 -1.30 -0.31 4.83
N THR A 25 -2.39 -0.05 5.56
CA THR A 25 -3.62 -0.84 5.46
C THR A 25 -4.30 -0.66 4.08
N LYS A 26 -4.30 0.56 3.53
CA LYS A 26 -4.77 0.82 2.15
C LYS A 26 -3.92 0.09 1.11
N GLY A 27 -2.60 0.05 1.29
CA GLY A 27 -1.67 -0.67 0.43
C GLY A 27 -1.93 -2.17 0.43
N GLU A 28 -2.15 -2.76 1.60
CA GLU A 28 -2.53 -4.17 1.76
C GLU A 28 -3.87 -4.47 1.06
N SER A 29 -4.88 -3.63 1.29
CA SER A 29 -6.19 -3.75 0.62
C SER A 29 -6.06 -3.62 -0.90
N ALA A 30 -5.27 -2.67 -1.40
CA ALA A 30 -5.03 -2.48 -2.83
C ALA A 30 -4.27 -3.66 -3.45
N ASN A 31 -3.32 -4.25 -2.72
CA ASN A 31 -2.62 -5.46 -3.14
C ASN A 31 -3.57 -6.66 -3.23
N ASN A 32 -4.48 -6.81 -2.27
CA ASN A 32 -5.52 -7.85 -2.32
C ASN A 32 -6.47 -7.63 -3.50
N ALA A 33 -6.89 -6.39 -3.77
CA ALA A 33 -7.68 -6.04 -4.95
C ALA A 33 -6.94 -6.34 -6.26
N LEU A 34 -5.62 -6.07 -6.33
CA LEU A 34 -4.80 -6.40 -7.49
C LEU A 34 -4.72 -7.92 -7.73
N LYS A 35 -4.56 -8.72 -6.66
CA LYS A 35 -4.60 -10.18 -6.74
C LYS A 35 -5.95 -10.67 -7.26
N GLN A 36 -7.05 -10.11 -6.76
CA GLN A 36 -8.40 -10.45 -7.22
C GLN A 36 -8.63 -10.04 -8.69
N ALA A 37 -8.19 -8.85 -9.10
CA ALA A 37 -8.30 -8.38 -10.47
C ALA A 37 -7.55 -9.29 -11.46
N LYS A 38 -6.32 -9.69 -11.10
CA LYS A 38 -5.51 -10.66 -11.88
C LYS A 38 -6.12 -12.06 -11.92
N ALA A 39 -6.85 -12.46 -10.87
CA ALA A 39 -7.55 -13.74 -10.83
C ALA A 39 -8.89 -13.72 -11.58
N SER A 40 -9.37 -12.55 -12.01
CA SER A 40 -10.65 -12.43 -12.69
C SER A 40 -10.63 -13.14 -14.04
N ARG A 41 -11.75 -13.79 -14.38
CA ARG A 41 -11.91 -14.57 -15.63
C ARG A 41 -12.67 -13.80 -16.72
N ILE A 42 -12.90 -12.50 -16.51
CA ILE A 42 -13.65 -11.63 -17.45
C ILE A 42 -12.98 -11.60 -18.83
N TRP A 43 -11.64 -11.65 -18.87
CA TRP A 43 -10.89 -11.71 -20.12
C TRP A 43 -11.23 -12.93 -20.99
N ILE A 44 -11.61 -14.07 -20.38
CA ILE A 44 -12.00 -15.29 -21.10
C ILE A 44 -13.27 -15.03 -21.92
N VAL A 45 -14.27 -14.39 -21.31
CA VAL A 45 -15.52 -14.01 -21.99
C VAL A 45 -15.24 -13.00 -23.10
N GLY A 46 -14.32 -12.06 -22.87
CA GLY A 46 -13.87 -11.12 -23.90
C GLY A 46 -13.22 -11.82 -25.10
N VAL A 47 -12.33 -12.79 -24.86
CA VAL A 47 -11.71 -13.60 -25.92
C VAL A 47 -12.75 -14.44 -26.67
N LEU A 48 -13.68 -15.08 -25.95
CA LEU A 48 -14.77 -15.83 -26.57
C LEU A 48 -15.63 -14.93 -27.47
N ALA A 49 -15.97 -13.71 -27.02
CA ALA A 49 -16.69 -12.74 -27.84
C ALA A 49 -15.88 -12.39 -29.11
N LEU A 50 -14.57 -12.19 -29.01
CA LEU A 50 -13.73 -11.94 -30.19
C LEU A 50 -13.75 -13.11 -31.19
N LEU A 51 -13.85 -14.37 -30.75
CA LEU A 51 -13.97 -15.50 -31.67
C LEU A 51 -15.26 -15.44 -32.50
N PHE A 52 -16.35 -14.93 -31.93
CA PHE A 52 -17.61 -14.72 -32.65
C PHE A 52 -17.64 -13.42 -33.47
N SER A 53 -16.58 -12.61 -33.43
CA SER A 53 -16.53 -11.33 -34.14
C SER A 53 -16.52 -11.48 -35.66
N MET A 54 -16.11 -12.64 -36.19
CA MET A 54 -16.20 -12.95 -37.63
C MET A 54 -17.64 -12.92 -38.16
N HIS A 55 -18.65 -13.05 -37.28
CA HIS A 55 -20.05 -13.08 -37.66
C HIS A 55 -20.84 -11.81 -37.29
N SER A 56 -20.29 -10.93 -36.44
CA SER A 56 -20.93 -9.66 -36.09
C SER A 56 -19.96 -8.66 -35.46
N GLU A 57 -20.03 -7.41 -35.91
CA GLU A 57 -19.31 -6.27 -35.34
C GLU A 57 -19.71 -5.98 -33.88
N PHE A 58 -20.92 -6.40 -33.47
CA PHE A 58 -21.37 -6.30 -32.08
C PHE A 58 -20.42 -7.04 -31.13
N TYR A 59 -20.00 -8.26 -31.50
CA TYR A 59 -19.11 -9.07 -30.67
C TYR A 59 -17.69 -8.52 -30.59
N LEU A 60 -17.25 -7.78 -31.62
CA LEU A 60 -15.98 -7.04 -31.59
C LEU A 60 -16.02 -5.97 -30.49
N GLY A 61 -17.09 -5.17 -30.45
CA GLY A 61 -17.28 -4.13 -29.43
C GLY A 61 -17.37 -4.71 -28.02
N VAL A 62 -18.13 -5.78 -27.83
CA VAL A 62 -18.25 -6.49 -26.54
C VAL A 62 -16.90 -7.06 -26.10
N GLY A 63 -16.19 -7.74 -27.00
CA GLY A 63 -14.88 -8.33 -26.71
C GLY A 63 -13.86 -7.27 -26.30
N ALA A 64 -13.76 -6.18 -27.07
CA ALA A 64 -12.90 -5.05 -26.76
C ALA A 64 -13.25 -4.41 -25.41
N GLY A 65 -14.55 -4.22 -25.12
CA GLY A 65 -15.02 -3.67 -23.86
C GLY A 65 -14.66 -4.54 -22.64
N LEU A 66 -14.84 -5.87 -22.73
CA LEU A 66 -14.51 -6.79 -21.65
C LEU A 66 -13.01 -6.89 -21.39
N ILE A 67 -12.20 -6.94 -22.45
CA ILE A 67 -10.74 -6.94 -22.33
C ILE A 67 -10.27 -5.60 -21.75
N GLY A 68 -10.81 -4.47 -22.22
CA GLY A 68 -10.53 -3.15 -21.68
C GLY A 68 -10.88 -3.04 -20.20
N ALA A 69 -12.06 -3.52 -19.79
CA ALA A 69 -12.48 -3.53 -18.40
C ALA A 69 -11.55 -4.38 -17.51
N TYR A 70 -11.11 -5.54 -18.01
CA TYR A 70 -10.15 -6.38 -17.31
C TYR A 70 -8.83 -5.65 -17.03
N PHE A 71 -8.21 -5.07 -18.07
CA PHE A 71 -6.96 -4.32 -17.89
C PHE A 71 -7.15 -3.07 -17.04
N TYR A 72 -8.27 -2.36 -17.19
CA TYR A 72 -8.59 -1.21 -16.37
C TYR A 72 -8.62 -1.56 -14.88
N GLN A 73 -9.23 -2.68 -14.49
CA GLN A 73 -9.25 -3.13 -13.09
C GLN A 73 -7.84 -3.42 -12.56
N ILE A 74 -6.98 -4.07 -13.36
CA ILE A 74 -5.60 -4.36 -12.97
C ILE A 74 -4.80 -3.07 -12.79
N VAL A 75 -4.83 -2.18 -13.79
CA VAL A 75 -4.05 -0.93 -13.78
C VAL A 75 -4.51 -0.02 -12.65
N SER A 76 -5.83 0.14 -12.45
CA SER A 76 -6.35 0.97 -11.37
C SER A 76 -6.00 0.43 -9.98
N ALA A 77 -6.05 -0.88 -9.77
CA ALA A 77 -5.62 -1.50 -8.51
C ALA A 77 -4.10 -1.35 -8.30
N TYR A 78 -3.31 -1.49 -9.36
CA TYR A 78 -1.87 -1.28 -9.33
C TYR A 78 -1.51 0.17 -8.94
N MET A 79 -2.13 1.16 -9.57
CA MET A 79 -1.90 2.58 -9.26
C MET A 79 -2.25 2.91 -7.80
N LYS A 80 -3.38 2.40 -7.29
CA LYS A 80 -3.77 2.58 -5.89
C LYS A 80 -2.75 1.97 -4.92
N ARG A 81 -2.20 0.80 -5.26
CA ARG A 81 -1.16 0.15 -4.47
C ARG A 81 0.13 0.99 -4.49
N ALA A 82 0.60 1.41 -5.66
CA ALA A 82 1.80 2.21 -5.81
C ALA A 82 1.71 3.54 -5.04
N GLN A 83 0.58 4.25 -5.15
CA GLN A 83 0.35 5.49 -4.40
C GLN A 83 0.39 5.28 -2.88
N ALA A 84 -0.11 4.14 -2.39
CA ALA A 84 -0.04 3.81 -0.97
C ALA A 84 1.40 3.48 -0.53
N GLU A 85 2.15 2.74 -1.34
CA GLU A 85 3.56 2.41 -1.12
C GLU A 85 4.44 3.67 -1.10
N ASP A 86 4.24 4.62 -2.02
CA ASP A 86 4.99 5.88 -2.06
C ASP A 86 4.85 6.69 -0.76
N VAL A 87 3.61 6.78 -0.23
CA VAL A 87 3.35 7.49 1.03
C VAL A 87 3.96 6.75 2.21
N VAL A 88 3.89 5.42 2.21
CA VAL A 88 4.53 4.60 3.24
C VAL A 88 6.03 4.82 3.24
N GLU A 89 6.68 4.78 2.07
CA GLU A 89 8.13 5.01 1.94
C GLU A 89 8.53 6.42 2.37
N GLU A 90 7.76 7.44 1.99
CA GLU A 90 7.96 8.84 2.41
C GLU A 90 7.98 8.93 3.95
N VAL A 91 6.99 8.32 4.60
CA VAL A 91 6.86 8.36 6.06
C VAL A 91 7.95 7.52 6.74
N GLU A 92 8.26 6.33 6.24
CA GLU A 92 9.38 5.51 6.75
C GLU A 92 10.71 6.25 6.65
N ARG A 93 10.96 6.97 5.55
CA ARG A 93 12.16 7.78 5.38
C ARG A 93 12.20 8.92 6.40
N TRP A 94 11.06 9.54 6.69
CA TRP A 94 10.95 10.54 7.75
C TRP A 94 11.28 9.93 9.11
N PHE A 95 10.73 8.77 9.49
CA PHE A 95 11.06 8.08 10.74
C PHE A 95 12.55 7.72 10.82
N LYS A 96 13.13 7.17 9.74
CA LYS A 96 14.57 6.84 9.67
C LYS A 96 15.45 8.08 9.89
N SER A 97 15.06 9.23 9.34
CA SER A 97 15.77 10.51 9.56
C SER A 97 15.76 10.97 11.02
N LYS A 98 14.81 10.46 11.81
CA LYS A 98 14.64 10.76 13.24
C LYS A 98 15.16 9.66 14.16
N GLY A 99 15.83 8.64 13.62
CA GLY A 99 16.40 7.54 14.41
C GLY A 99 15.38 6.47 14.80
N VAL A 100 14.25 6.37 14.08
CA VAL A 100 13.23 5.34 14.30
C VAL A 100 13.10 4.49 13.03
N ILE A 101 13.01 3.17 13.18
CA ILE A 101 12.78 2.23 12.09
C ILE A 101 11.38 1.65 12.28
N LEU A 102 10.60 1.57 11.21
CA LEU A 102 9.32 0.85 11.20
C LEU A 102 9.54 -0.53 10.57
N GLN A 103 9.09 -1.58 11.24
CA GLN A 103 9.01 -2.93 10.69
C GLN A 103 7.56 -3.41 10.77
N GLY A 104 6.92 -3.55 9.61
CA GLY A 104 5.46 -3.71 9.58
C GLY A 104 4.82 -2.49 10.26
N LYS A 105 3.98 -2.71 11.26
CA LYS A 105 3.37 -1.64 12.05
C LYS A 105 4.14 -1.27 13.32
N THR A 106 5.26 -1.92 13.61
CA THR A 106 5.95 -1.73 14.88
C THR A 106 7.13 -0.77 14.71
N ALA A 107 7.29 0.16 15.65
CA ALA A 107 8.40 1.10 15.67
C ALA A 107 9.53 0.61 16.58
N PHE A 108 10.78 0.84 16.17
CA PHE A 108 11.99 0.51 16.90
C PHE A 108 12.95 1.69 16.84
N LEU A 109 13.83 1.82 17.83
CA LEU A 109 14.95 2.76 17.72
C LEU A 109 15.96 2.21 16.72
N LYS A 110 16.66 3.12 16.02
CA LYS A 110 17.67 2.74 15.04
C LYS A 110 18.83 1.94 15.64
N ASP A 111 19.13 2.17 16.92
CA ASP A 111 20.20 1.48 17.64
C ASP A 111 19.77 0.06 18.12
N ASP A 112 18.51 -0.32 17.94
CA ASP A 112 17.99 -1.65 18.24
C ASP A 112 18.13 -2.57 17.01
N ASP A 113 19.37 -2.97 16.72
CA ASP A 113 19.71 -3.81 15.56
C ASP A 113 18.99 -5.18 15.58
N GLN A 114 18.61 -5.67 16.75
CA GLN A 114 17.90 -6.95 16.90
C GLN A 114 16.37 -6.81 16.93
N LEU A 115 15.84 -5.58 16.92
CA LEU A 115 14.40 -5.29 16.93
C LEU A 115 13.70 -5.98 18.12
N GLU A 116 14.36 -5.97 19.29
CA GLU A 116 13.88 -6.64 20.51
C GLU A 116 13.00 -5.72 21.37
N ASN A 117 13.18 -4.40 21.25
CA ASN A 117 12.59 -3.39 22.10
C ASN A 117 11.63 -2.50 21.32
N PRO A 118 10.38 -2.98 21.08
CA PRO A 118 9.39 -2.19 20.38
C PRO A 118 9.04 -0.92 21.15
N VAL A 119 8.93 0.17 20.41
CA VAL A 119 8.62 1.51 20.90
C VAL A 119 7.18 1.84 20.59
N ASP A 120 6.43 2.24 21.61
CA ASP A 120 5.08 2.77 21.44
C ASP A 120 5.14 4.31 21.37
N LEU A 121 4.97 4.83 20.16
CA LEU A 121 5.01 6.27 19.84
C LEU A 121 3.90 7.10 20.52
N PHE A 122 2.93 6.45 21.17
CA PHE A 122 1.89 7.14 21.92
C PHE A 122 2.18 7.26 23.41
N GLN A 123 3.25 6.63 23.91
CA GLN A 123 3.62 6.72 25.32
C GLN A 123 4.50 7.92 25.60
N ASP A 124 4.26 8.59 26.71
CA ASP A 124 5.00 9.81 27.04
C ASP A 124 6.42 9.51 27.52
N ARG A 125 6.65 8.33 28.10
CA ARG A 125 7.94 7.92 28.70
C ARG A 125 9.11 7.86 27.71
N ILE A 126 8.81 7.72 26.42
CA ILE A 126 9.83 7.66 25.36
C ILE A 126 10.22 9.05 24.87
N TYR A 127 9.51 10.10 25.30
CA TYR A 127 9.78 11.49 24.94
C TYR A 127 10.47 12.25 26.09
N GLN A 128 11.55 12.98 25.78
CA GLN A 128 12.22 13.91 26.70
C GLN A 128 12.57 15.23 26.01
#